data_AF-A0A8S9SF10-F1
#
_entry.id   AF-A0A8S9SF10-F1
#
_cell.length_a   1.000
_cell.length_b   1.000
_cell.length_c   1.000
_cell.angle_alpha   90.00
_cell.angle_beta   90.00
_cell.angle_gamma   90.00
#
_symmetry.space_group_name_H-M   'P 1'
#
loop_
_entity.id
_entity.type
_entity.pdbx_description
1 polymer ?
#
loop_
_entity_poly.entity_id
_entity_poly.type
_entity_poly.pdbx_seq_one_letter_code
_entity_poly.pdbx_strand_id
1 'polypeptide(L)'
;MSRDKKRRSVKSRDLELLVSVATRVAHIARDKGCHVVSPEAIRCIEVIRMMRSMPLTPRLITKTNALRSLQFFATNGNPKIRSESKSLLYHLKGVLASSSREGCCAETLRFEMNQSLNRTH
;
A
#
# COMPACT_ATOMS: atom_id res chain seq x y z
N MET A 1 25.34 -4.34 -19.88
CA MET A 1 25.03 -5.29 -18.78
C MET A 1 23.54 -5.27 -18.50
N SER A 2 22.75 -5.88 -19.38
CA SER A 2 21.29 -5.95 -19.24
C SER A 2 20.94 -6.96 -18.17
N ARG A 3 20.55 -6.49 -16.98
CA ARG A 3 19.93 -7.34 -15.97
C ARG A 3 18.49 -7.54 -16.36
N ASP A 4 18.26 -8.49 -17.26
CA ASP A 4 16.95 -9.11 -17.47
C ASP A 4 16.52 -9.78 -16.17
N LYS A 5 15.96 -8.97 -15.26
CA LYS A 5 15.23 -9.44 -14.11
C LYS A 5 13.98 -10.09 -14.68
N LYS A 6 14.09 -11.37 -15.05
CA LYS A 6 12.98 -12.28 -15.34
C LYS A 6 11.91 -12.00 -14.27
N ARG A 7 10.88 -11.23 -14.63
CA ARG A 7 9.81 -10.83 -13.70
C ARG A 7 9.13 -12.12 -13.30
N ARG A 8 9.54 -12.71 -12.16
CA ARG A 8 8.81 -13.85 -11.60
C ARG A 8 7.37 -13.39 -11.46
N SER A 9 6.47 -14.16 -12.05
CA SER A 9 5.04 -13.93 -11.89
C SER A 9 4.73 -13.98 -10.40
N VAL A 10 4.18 -12.88 -9.87
CA VAL A 10 3.81 -12.77 -8.46
C VAL A 10 2.61 -13.67 -8.23
N LYS A 11 2.70 -14.61 -7.29
CA LYS A 11 1.58 -15.50 -6.96
C LYS A 11 0.67 -14.83 -5.93
N SER A 12 -0.61 -15.22 -5.91
CA SER A 12 -1.57 -14.69 -4.93
C SER A 12 -1.14 -14.97 -3.50
N ARG A 13 -0.56 -16.17 -3.28
CA ARG A 13 0.00 -16.57 -1.98
C ARG A 13 1.11 -15.63 -1.50
N ASP A 14 1.96 -15.12 -2.40
CA ASP A 14 3.04 -14.20 -2.04
C ASP A 14 2.46 -12.87 -1.55
N LEU A 15 1.45 -12.35 -2.27
CA LEU A 15 0.75 -11.12 -1.88
C LEU A 15 -0.02 -11.31 -0.57
N GLU A 16 -0.74 -12.42 -0.40
CA GLU A 16 -1.45 -12.76 0.83
C GLU A 16 -0.51 -12.89 2.04
N LEU A 17 0.65 -13.52 1.85
CA LEU A 17 1.66 -13.63 2.89
C LEU A 17 2.15 -12.24 3.32
N LEU A 18 2.47 -11.36 2.37
CA LEU A 18 2.90 -9.99 2.69
C LEU A 18 1.78 -9.20 3.39
N VAL A 19 0.52 -9.34 2.96
CA VAL A 19 -0.63 -8.73 3.66
C VAL A 19 -0.73 -9.24 5.10
N SER A 20 -0.58 -10.55 5.32
CA SER A 20 -0.65 -11.17 6.64
C SER A 20 0.46 -10.67 7.56
N VAL A 21 1.70 -10.64 7.07
CA VAL A 21 2.86 -10.11 7.79
C VAL A 21 2.63 -8.64 8.14
N ALA A 22 2.26 -7.80 7.16
CA ALA A 22 1.96 -6.38 7.37
C ALA A 22 0.88 -6.17 8.43
N THR A 23 -0.17 -6.98 8.42
CA THR A 23 -1.27 -6.90 9.40
C THR A 23 -0.78 -7.16 10.80
N ARG A 24 -0.02 -8.23 11.00
CA ARG A 24 0.53 -8.57 12.32
C ARG A 24 1.42 -7.45 12.85
N VAL A 25 2.36 -6.97 12.05
CA VAL A 25 3.30 -5.94 12.51
C VAL A 25 2.60 -4.58 12.69
N ALA A 26 1.57 -4.26 11.91
CA ALA A 26 0.79 -3.03 12.07
C ALA A 26 0.01 -3.00 13.39
N HIS A 27 -0.50 -4.15 13.85
CA HIS A 27 -1.13 -4.26 15.17
C HIS A 27 -0.12 -4.02 16.28
N ILE A 28 1.02 -4.72 16.27
CA ILE A 28 2.04 -4.55 17.31
C ILE A 28 2.59 -3.11 17.31
N ALA A 29 2.77 -2.49 16.14
CA ALA A 29 3.21 -1.10 16.04
C ALA A 29 2.17 -0.13 16.61
N ARG A 30 0.87 -0.40 16.42
CA ARG A 30 -0.22 0.40 17.00
C ARG A 30 -0.20 0.33 18.53
N ASP A 31 0.02 -0.85 19.10
CA ASP A 31 0.01 -1.06 20.56
C ASP A 31 1.18 -0.34 21.26
N LYS A 32 2.27 -0.04 20.53
CA LYS A 32 3.44 0.69 21.05
C LYS A 32 3.29 2.21 21.04
N GLY A 33 2.19 2.75 20.49
CA GLY A 33 1.90 4.19 20.48
C GLY A 33 2.20 4.91 19.16
N CYS A 34 1.54 6.05 18.97
CA CYS A 34 1.43 6.72 17.66
C CYS A 34 2.74 7.34 17.14
N HIS A 35 3.61 7.84 18.03
CA HIS A 35 4.83 8.57 17.62
C HIS A 35 6.13 7.80 17.86
N VAL A 36 6.02 6.52 18.21
CA VAL A 36 7.18 5.67 18.47
C VAL A 36 7.68 5.06 17.16
N VAL A 37 8.96 5.29 16.85
CA VAL A 37 9.65 4.54 15.81
C VAL A 37 9.99 3.16 16.36
N SER A 38 9.08 2.22 16.16
CA SER A 38 9.27 0.83 16.59
C SER A 38 9.84 -0.03 15.45
N PRO A 39 10.62 -1.08 15.76
CA PRO A 39 11.05 -2.06 14.77
C PRO A 39 9.88 -2.64 13.94
N GLU A 40 8.70 -2.78 14.55
CA GLU A 40 7.49 -3.25 13.91
C GLU A 40 6.95 -2.24 12.90
N ALA A 41 7.01 -0.94 13.21
CA ALA A 41 6.63 0.10 12.27
C ALA A 41 7.55 0.11 11.04
N ILE A 42 8.86 -0.03 11.26
CA ILE A 42 9.86 -0.12 10.19
C ILE A 42 9.57 -1.35 9.31
N ARG A 43 9.39 -2.53 9.91
CA ARG A 43 9.06 -3.77 9.18
C ARG A 43 7.74 -3.65 8.40
N CYS A 44 6.73 -2.99 8.98
CA CYS A 44 5.46 -2.75 8.28
C CYS A 44 5.67 -1.93 7.00
N ILE A 45 6.44 -0.85 7.09
CA ILE A 45 6.75 0.03 5.97
C ILE A 45 7.56 -0.71 4.90
N GLU A 46 8.53 -1.53 5.29
CA GLU A 46 9.30 -2.36 4.36
C GLU A 46 8.40 -3.32 3.57
N VAL A 47 7.45 -3.99 4.25
CA VAL A 47 6.48 -4.87 3.60
C VAL A 47 5.58 -4.10 2.63
N ILE A 48 5.09 -2.92 3.02
CA ILE A 48 4.29 -2.05 2.14
C ILE A 48 5.10 -1.68 0.88
N ARG A 49 6.39 -1.36 1.02
CA ARG A 49 7.27 -1.03 -0.11
C ARG A 49 7.55 -2.23 -1.00
N MET A 50 7.74 -3.41 -0.43
CA MET A 50 7.85 -4.66 -1.19
C MET A 50 6.60 -4.87 -2.04
N MET A 51 5.41 -4.72 -1.44
CA MET A 51 4.13 -4.84 -2.15
C MET A 51 4.00 -3.84 -3.31
N ARG A 52 4.43 -2.59 -3.13
CA ARG A 52 4.44 -1.57 -4.18
C ARG A 52 5.38 -1.91 -5.34
N SER A 53 6.51 -2.55 -5.06
CA SER A 53 7.51 -2.90 -6.08
C SER A 53 7.15 -4.12 -6.92
N MET A 54 6.15 -4.90 -6.47
CA MET A 54 5.69 -6.08 -7.18
C MET A 54 4.85 -5.72 -8.40
N PRO A 55 4.98 -6.45 -9.53
CA PRO A 55 4.09 -6.31 -10.68
C PRO A 55 2.72 -6.92 -10.39
N LEU A 56 1.90 -6.24 -9.59
CA LEU A 56 0.57 -6.68 -9.23
C LEU A 56 -0.40 -6.41 -10.37
N THR A 57 -1.08 -7.47 -10.83
CA THR A 57 -2.12 -7.35 -11.85
C THR A 57 -3.47 -7.05 -11.18
N PRO A 58 -4.41 -6.42 -11.90
CA PRO A 58 -5.78 -6.18 -11.42
C PRO A 58 -6.44 -7.44 -10.86
N ARG A 59 -6.33 -8.56 -11.60
CA ARG A 59 -6.86 -9.87 -11.20
C ARG A 59 -6.28 -10.37 -9.88
N LEU A 60 -5.01 -10.08 -9.61
CA LEU A 60 -4.35 -10.46 -8.37
C LEU A 60 -4.79 -9.60 -7.19
N ILE A 61 -4.96 -8.30 -7.44
CA ILE A 61 -5.44 -7.33 -6.44
C ILE A 61 -6.87 -7.67 -6.02
N THR A 62 -7.76 -7.99 -6.97
CA THR A 62 -9.17 -8.32 -6.67
C THR A 62 -9.36 -9.69 -6.05
N LYS A 63 -8.50 -10.66 -6.38
CA LYS A 63 -8.55 -12.02 -5.81
C LYS A 63 -8.12 -12.07 -4.34
N THR A 64 -7.35 -11.09 -3.88
CA THR A 64 -6.80 -11.05 -2.52
C THR A 64 -7.50 -9.99 -1.67
N ASN A 65 -7.40 -10.11 -0.35
CA ASN A 65 -7.92 -9.10 0.58
C ASN A 65 -6.99 -7.86 0.72
N ALA A 66 -6.03 -7.68 -0.20
CA ALA A 66 -4.99 -6.66 -0.08
C ALA A 66 -5.57 -5.24 0.09
N LEU A 67 -6.60 -4.86 -0.68
CA LEU A 67 -7.21 -3.54 -0.55
C LEU A 67 -7.87 -3.31 0.81
N ARG A 68 -8.57 -4.31 1.35
CA ARG A 68 -9.24 -4.21 2.65
C ARG A 68 -8.22 -4.06 3.77
N SER A 69 -7.16 -4.86 3.75
CA SER A 69 -6.07 -4.76 4.73
C SER A 69 -5.32 -3.43 4.63
N LEU A 70 -5.08 -2.91 3.42
CA LEU A 70 -4.43 -1.62 3.23
C LEU A 70 -5.29 -0.45 3.71
N GLN A 71 -6.62 -0.53 3.59
CA GLN A 71 -7.53 0.45 4.18
C GLN A 71 -7.41 0.47 5.70
N PHE A 72 -7.28 -0.70 6.33
CA PHE A 72 -7.01 -0.81 7.76
C PHE A 72 -5.65 -0.19 8.15
N PHE A 73 -4.59 -0.42 7.37
CA PHE A 73 -3.29 0.21 7.66
C PHE A 73 -3.32 1.74 7.44
N ALA A 74 -4.16 2.22 6.53
CA ALA A 74 -4.37 3.64 6.28
C ALA A 74 -5.10 4.39 7.42
N THR A 75 -5.59 3.67 8.43
CA THR A 75 -6.14 4.25 9.67
C THR A 75 -5.26 3.98 10.88
N ASN A 76 -4.04 3.45 10.69
CA ASN A 76 -3.12 3.16 11.78
C ASN A 76 -2.72 4.43 12.55
N GLY A 77 -2.58 4.31 13.87
CA GLY A 77 -2.16 5.42 14.75
C GLY A 77 -0.75 5.91 14.44
N ASN A 78 0.13 5.05 13.91
CA ASN A 78 1.44 5.45 13.46
C ASN A 78 1.34 6.26 12.14
N PRO A 79 1.74 7.54 12.12
CA PRO A 79 1.54 8.42 10.97
C PRO A 79 2.32 7.96 9.75
N LYS A 80 3.45 7.27 9.93
CA LYS A 80 4.29 6.79 8.83
C LYS A 80 3.69 5.55 8.17
N ILE A 81 3.23 4.56 8.96
CA ILE A 81 2.47 3.42 8.44
C ILE A 81 1.26 3.93 7.66
N ARG A 82 0.51 4.86 8.25
CA ARG A 82 -0.67 5.47 7.63
C ARG A 82 -0.36 6.12 6.28
N SER A 83 0.68 6.94 6.20
CA SER A 83 1.07 7.63 4.97
C SER A 83 1.51 6.66 3.86
N GLU A 84 2.36 5.69 4.18
CA GLU A 84 2.85 4.71 3.21
C GLU A 84 1.70 3.79 2.72
N SER A 85 0.79 3.40 3.62
CA SER A 85 -0.40 2.61 3.29
C SER A 85 -1.34 3.34 2.35
N LYS A 86 -1.61 4.64 2.61
CA LYS A 86 -2.41 5.47 1.69
C LYS A 86 -1.76 5.56 0.31
N SER A 87 -0.45 5.73 0.24
CA SER A 87 0.29 5.79 -1.03
C SER A 87 0.19 4.47 -1.82
N LEU A 88 0.30 3.33 -1.15
CA LEU A 88 0.11 2.03 -1.79
C LEU A 88 -1.35 1.82 -2.21
N LEU A 89 -2.32 2.14 -1.36
CA LEU A 89 -3.74 2.01 -1.68
C LEU A 89 -4.10 2.83 -2.93
N TYR A 90 -3.59 4.06 -3.02
CA TYR A 90 -3.72 4.91 -4.19
C TYR A 90 -3.13 4.27 -5.45
N HIS A 91 -1.91 3.74 -5.34
CA HIS A 91 -1.24 3.06 -6.44
C HIS A 91 -2.06 1.86 -6.96
N LEU A 92 -2.56 1.01 -6.06
CA LEU A 92 -3.36 -0.17 -6.46
C LEU A 92 -4.70 0.21 -7.07
N LYS A 93 -5.38 1.25 -6.55
CA LYS A 93 -6.58 1.80 -7.19
C LYS A 93 -6.28 2.29 -8.61
N GLY A 94 -5.13 2.93 -8.80
CA GLY A 94 -4.64 3.34 -10.13
C GLY A 94 -4.48 2.15 -11.07
N VAL A 95 -3.84 1.06 -10.62
CA VAL A 95 -3.67 -0.18 -11.40
C VAL A 95 -5.03 -0.78 -11.81
N LEU A 96 -6.00 -0.80 -10.88
CA LEU A 96 -7.36 -1.26 -11.18
C LEU A 96 -8.05 -0.35 -12.21
N ALA A 97 -7.96 0.96 -12.04
CA ALA A 97 -8.58 1.91 -12.95
C ALA A 97 -7.94 1.91 -14.35
N SER A 98 -6.62 1.68 -14.46
CA SER A 98 -5.95 1.56 -15.76
C SER A 98 -6.36 0.29 -16.51
N SER A 99 -6.75 -0.76 -15.79
CA SER A 99 -7.27 -1.97 -16.44
C SER A 99 -8.70 -1.84 -16.96
N SER A 100 -9.42 -0.81 -16.50
CA SER A 100 -10.73 -0.43 -17.02
C SER A 100 -10.65 0.69 -18.06
N ARG A 101 -9.46 1.27 -18.31
CA ARG A 101 -9.25 2.42 -19.18
C ARG A 101 -8.00 2.24 -20.04
N GLU A 102 -8.14 1.55 -21.17
CA GLU A 102 -7.47 2.04 -22.38
C GLU A 102 -8.14 3.40 -22.70
N GLY A 103 -7.57 4.49 -22.20
CA GLY A 103 -8.10 5.85 -22.41
C GLY A 103 -8.60 6.52 -21.14
N CYS A 104 -7.73 7.31 -20.50
CA CYS A 104 -7.99 8.69 -20.09
C CYS A 104 -7.01 9.08 -18.98
N CYS A 105 -6.31 10.18 -19.24
CA CYS A 105 -5.09 10.65 -18.61
C CYS A 105 -5.16 10.81 -17.09
N ALA A 106 -3.98 10.67 -16.49
CA ALA A 106 -3.70 10.85 -15.09
C ALA A 106 -3.85 12.31 -14.65
N GLU A 107 -5.06 12.77 -14.32
CA GLU A 107 -5.21 14.15 -13.78
C GLU A 107 -6.34 14.36 -12.76
N THR A 108 -6.84 13.33 -12.07
CA THR A 108 -7.99 13.53 -11.15
C THR A 108 -7.65 13.58 -9.66
N LEU A 109 -6.41 13.34 -9.23
CA LEU A 109 -6.14 13.07 -7.80
C LEU A 109 -5.10 13.99 -7.14
N ARG A 110 -4.85 15.17 -7.72
CA ARG A 110 -4.21 16.28 -6.99
C ARG A 110 -5.17 16.99 -6.03
N PHE A 111 -6.49 16.75 -6.13
CA PHE A 111 -7.49 17.52 -5.38
C PHE A 111 -7.68 17.07 -3.92
N GLU A 112 -7.58 15.77 -3.61
CA GLU A 112 -7.78 15.28 -2.24
C GLU A 112 -6.57 15.49 -1.32
N MET A 113 -5.37 15.70 -1.88
CA MET A 113 -4.16 15.91 -1.07
C MET A 113 -4.07 17.33 -0.49
N ASN A 114 -4.72 18.32 -1.11
CA ASN A 114 -4.75 19.70 -0.61
C ASN A 114 -5.83 19.95 0.47
N GLN A 115 -6.80 19.06 0.66
CA GLN A 115 -7.81 19.25 1.72
C GLN A 115 -7.35 18.81 3.12
N SER A 116 -6.31 17.99 3.24
CA SER A 116 -5.73 17.64 4.57
C SER A 116 -4.71 18.65 5.08
N LEU A 117 -4.22 19.58 4.25
CA LEU A 117 -3.29 20.63 4.71
C LEU A 117 -3.99 21.91 5.21
N ASN A 118 -5.30 22.07 4.96
CA ASN A 118 -6.06 23.29 5.31
C ASN A 118 -7.08 23.09 6.46
N ARG A 119 -7.01 22.00 7.22
CA ARG A 119 -7.85 21.79 8.43
C ARG A 119 -7.04 21.87 9.73
N THR A 120 -6.21 22.90 9.84
CA THR A 120 -5.72 23.42 11.12
C THR A 120 -6.09 24.89 11.16
N HIS A 121 -7.26 25.17 11.71
CA HIS A 121 -7.60 26.43 12.34
C HIS A 121 -8.56 26.16 13.49
#